data_AF-A0A833PHQ3-F1
#
_entry.id   AF-A0A833PHQ3-F1
#
_cell.length_a   1.000
_cell.length_b   1.000
_cell.length_c   1.000
_cell.angle_alpha   90.00
_cell.angle_beta   90.00
_cell.angle_gamma   90.00
#
_symmetry.space_group_name_H-M   'P 1'
#
loop_
_entity.id
_entity.type
_entity.pdbx_description
1 polymer ?
#
loop_
_entity_poly.entity_id
_entity_poly.type
_entity_poly.pdbx_seq_one_letter_code
_entity_poly.pdbx_strand_id
1 'polypeptide(L)'
;MNFKLKLGEIPNLGNIVNAVWRVNGKRGDVVLNAEDVGADKTGTAQEFANQAALNLENEVKELKKLIENSGGGSSVEWVRADHMGSFNASFGFGHGQINDKPAYLEFAKINGCLWMRGFMKIPYGNGLAYTITDKTYNVLTQNDSTSVILNLEMYLTPSQTRLWFRSDIRVSDVQTASDATQIFIVPDNSFNGIYHIPAQCLGILAN
;
A
#
# COMPACT_ATOMS: atom_id res chain seq x y z
N MET A 1 -25.56 -10.19 32.82
CA MET A 1 -25.69 -11.58 33.31
C MET A 1 -25.48 -12.48 32.10
N ASN A 2 -24.40 -13.28 32.06
CA ASN A 2 -24.06 -14.12 30.91
C ASN A 2 -24.45 -15.56 31.21
N PHE A 3 -25.18 -16.20 30.30
CA PHE A 3 -25.57 -17.61 30.42
C PHE A 3 -24.89 -18.40 29.31
N LYS A 4 -24.21 -19.50 29.67
CA LYS A 4 -23.66 -20.46 28.71
C LYS A 4 -24.61 -21.65 28.60
N LEU A 5 -25.07 -21.94 27.40
CA LEU A 5 -25.86 -23.13 27.08
C LEU A 5 -24.92 -24.26 26.65
N LYS A 6 -25.06 -25.44 27.25
CA LYS A 6 -24.43 -26.68 26.78
C LYS A 6 -25.49 -27.53 26.09
N LEU A 7 -25.17 -28.06 24.92
CA LEU A 7 -26.09 -28.90 24.15
C LEU A 7 -26.37 -30.20 24.93
N GLY A 8 -27.63 -30.42 25.29
CA GLY A 8 -28.07 -31.60 26.07
C GLY A 8 -28.29 -31.36 27.57
N GLU A 9 -28.00 -30.16 28.09
CA GLU A 9 -28.25 -29.81 29.50
C GLU A 9 -29.29 -28.68 29.60
N ILE A 10 -30.31 -28.87 30.46
CA ILE A 10 -31.28 -27.80 30.77
C ILE A 10 -30.55 -26.73 31.58
N PRO A 11 -30.42 -25.50 31.08
CA PRO A 11 -29.74 -24.43 31.80
C PRO A 11 -30.68 -23.85 32.86
N ASN A 12 -30.16 -23.59 34.05
CA ASN A 12 -30.90 -23.15 35.24
C ASN A 12 -31.83 -24.20 35.84
N LEU A 13 -31.26 -25.17 36.55
CA LEU A 13 -31.90 -25.66 37.76
C LEU A 13 -31.82 -24.56 38.83
N GLY A 14 -32.66 -23.52 38.68
CA GLY A 14 -33.05 -22.75 39.86
C GLY A 14 -33.54 -23.76 40.90
N ASN A 15 -33.20 -23.56 42.18
CA ASN A 15 -33.65 -24.46 43.25
C ASN A 15 -35.14 -24.73 43.06
N ILE A 16 -35.52 -25.99 42.81
CA ILE A 16 -36.92 -26.39 42.69
C ILE A 16 -37.49 -26.24 44.10
N VAL A 17 -38.00 -25.05 44.41
CA VAL A 17 -38.37 -24.70 45.78
C VAL A 17 -39.61 -25.47 46.22
N ASN A 18 -40.46 -25.91 45.27
CA ASN A 18 -41.51 -26.92 45.42
C ASN A 18 -42.12 -27.24 44.05
N ALA A 19 -42.61 -28.47 43.85
CA ALA A 19 -43.48 -28.77 42.71
C ALA A 19 -44.80 -27.99 42.83
N VAL A 20 -45.25 -27.38 41.73
CA VAL A 20 -46.54 -26.66 41.71
C VAL A 20 -47.68 -27.67 41.81
N TRP A 21 -48.30 -27.76 42.99
CA TRP A 21 -49.38 -28.71 43.26
C TRP A 21 -50.75 -28.25 42.74
N ARG A 22 -50.98 -26.93 42.65
CA ARG A 22 -52.20 -26.28 42.15
C ARG A 22 -51.88 -24.90 41.57
N VAL A 23 -52.61 -24.49 40.54
CA VAL A 23 -52.64 -23.10 40.03
C VAL A 23 -54.06 -22.58 40.17
N ASN A 24 -54.24 -21.43 40.84
CA ASN A 24 -55.57 -20.83 41.12
C ASN A 24 -56.60 -21.84 41.68
N GLY A 25 -56.16 -22.70 42.60
CA GLY A 25 -57.01 -23.70 43.27
C GLY A 25 -57.30 -24.97 42.47
N LYS A 26 -56.93 -25.04 41.18
CA LYS A 26 -57.18 -26.20 40.30
C LYS A 26 -55.96 -27.12 40.21
N ARG A 27 -56.20 -28.42 39.99
CA ARG A 27 -55.19 -29.46 39.71
C ARG A 27 -55.34 -29.93 38.26
N GLY A 28 -54.24 -30.31 37.62
CA GLY A 28 -54.22 -30.84 36.26
C GLY A 28 -52.92 -30.50 35.54
N ASP A 29 -52.81 -30.91 34.27
CA ASP A 29 -51.70 -30.54 33.42
C ASP A 29 -51.75 -29.06 33.08
N VAL A 30 -50.60 -28.40 33.16
CA VAL A 30 -50.45 -27.01 32.73
C VAL A 30 -49.91 -27.03 31.31
N VAL A 31 -50.74 -26.62 30.35
CA VAL A 31 -50.33 -26.42 28.96
C VAL A 31 -49.96 -24.95 28.81
N LEU A 32 -48.66 -24.68 28.59
CA LEU A 32 -48.15 -23.35 28.28
C LEU A 32 -48.00 -23.21 26.77
N ASN A 33 -48.51 -22.13 26.19
CA ASN A 33 -48.26 -21.78 24.80
C ASN A 33 -46.94 -20.98 24.66
N ALA A 34 -46.54 -20.68 23.43
CA ALA A 34 -45.32 -19.91 23.17
C ALA A 34 -45.34 -18.50 23.82
N GLU A 35 -46.50 -17.85 23.88
CA GLU A 35 -46.65 -16.53 24.49
C GLU A 35 -46.49 -16.58 26.02
N ASP A 36 -47.01 -17.63 26.66
CA ASP A 36 -46.96 -17.83 28.11
C ASP A 36 -45.52 -17.95 28.66
N VAL A 37 -44.59 -18.42 27.83
CA VAL A 37 -43.16 -18.58 28.18
C VAL A 37 -42.26 -17.54 27.53
N GLY A 38 -42.83 -16.56 26.81
CA GLY A 38 -42.05 -15.60 26.04
C GLY A 38 -41.16 -16.24 24.97
N ALA A 39 -41.56 -17.40 24.44
CA ALA A 39 -40.85 -18.05 23.35
C ALA A 39 -40.94 -17.19 22.09
N ASP A 40 -39.85 -17.18 21.33
CA ASP A 40 -39.74 -16.42 20.09
C ASP A 40 -40.95 -16.69 19.19
N LYS A 41 -41.61 -15.62 18.72
CA LYS A 41 -42.71 -15.79 17.76
C LYS A 41 -42.11 -16.41 16.52
N THR A 42 -42.58 -17.62 16.19
CA THR A 42 -42.04 -18.50 15.16
C THR A 42 -41.59 -17.72 13.93
N GLY A 43 -40.27 -17.63 13.72
CA GLY A 43 -39.70 -16.99 12.53
C GLY A 43 -39.02 -15.64 12.75
N THR A 44 -39.19 -14.97 13.88
CA THR A 44 -38.53 -13.65 14.10
C THR A 44 -36.99 -13.75 14.15
N ALA A 45 -36.42 -14.80 14.75
CA ALA A 45 -34.98 -15.09 14.62
C ALA A 45 -34.56 -15.39 13.16
N GLN A 46 -35.41 -16.05 12.38
CA GLN A 46 -35.14 -16.36 10.97
C GLN A 46 -35.22 -15.11 10.08
N GLU A 47 -36.18 -14.23 10.33
CA GLU A 47 -36.33 -12.94 9.67
C GLU A 47 -35.12 -12.05 9.92
N PHE A 48 -34.64 -12.01 11.18
CA PHE A 48 -33.41 -11.29 11.52
C PHE A 48 -32.18 -11.87 10.78
N ALA A 49 -32.04 -13.20 10.73
CA ALA A 49 -30.97 -13.84 9.99
C ALA A 49 -31.01 -13.53 8.49
N ASN A 50 -32.21 -13.55 7.88
CA ASN A 50 -32.40 -13.21 6.48
C ASN A 50 -32.05 -11.74 6.20
N GLN A 51 -32.46 -10.82 7.07
CA GLN A 51 -32.13 -9.40 6.93
C GLN A 51 -30.62 -9.13 7.07
N ALA A 52 -29.96 -9.82 7.99
CA ALA A 52 -28.51 -9.72 8.15
C ALA A 52 -27.76 -10.21 6.89
N ALA A 53 -28.21 -11.32 6.28
CA ALA A 53 -27.63 -11.84 5.04
C ALA A 53 -27.79 -10.85 3.87
N LEU A 54 -28.99 -10.27 3.71
CA LEU A 54 -29.26 -9.23 2.71
C LEU A 54 -28.35 -7.99 2.89
N ASN A 55 -28.13 -7.56 4.13
CA ASN A 55 -27.26 -6.41 4.41
C ASN A 55 -25.81 -6.72 4.02
N LEU A 56 -25.31 -7.90 4.38
CA LEU A 56 -23.97 -8.36 3.99
C LEU A 56 -23.79 -8.44 2.47
N GLU A 57 -24.77 -8.94 1.74
CA GLU A 57 -24.73 -9.00 0.27
C GLU A 57 -24.67 -7.59 -0.36
N ASN A 58 -25.42 -6.63 0.19
CA ASN A 58 -25.40 -5.25 -0.26
C ASN A 58 -24.04 -4.58 0.00
N GLU A 59 -23.47 -4.77 1.19
CA GLU A 59 -22.13 -4.26 1.53
C GLU A 59 -21.06 -4.85 0.61
N VAL A 60 -21.09 -6.16 0.35
CA VAL A 60 -20.16 -6.81 -0.58
C VAL A 60 -20.31 -6.26 -2.00
N LYS A 61 -21.55 -5.97 -2.44
CA LYS A 61 -21.81 -5.39 -3.75
C LYS A 61 -21.30 -3.96 -3.86
N GLU A 62 -21.46 -3.15 -2.82
CA GLU A 62 -20.88 -1.80 -2.76
C GLU A 62 -19.36 -1.83 -2.76
N LEU A 63 -18.75 -2.73 -1.98
CA LEU A 63 -17.29 -2.93 -1.97
C LEU A 63 -16.77 -3.36 -3.35
N LYS A 64 -17.44 -4.28 -4.04
CA LYS A 64 -17.09 -4.67 -5.42
C LYS A 64 -17.17 -3.48 -6.38
N LYS A 65 -18.25 -2.70 -6.30
CA LYS A 65 -18.42 -1.50 -7.14
C LYS A 65 -17.34 -0.46 -6.85
N LEU A 66 -16.93 -0.30 -5.59
CA LEU A 66 -15.81 0.57 -5.22
C LEU A 66 -14.50 0.06 -5.82
N ILE A 67 -14.22 -1.25 -5.79
CA ILE A 67 -13.02 -1.85 -6.41
C ILE A 67 -13.03 -1.67 -7.94
N GLU A 68 -14.18 -1.87 -8.58
CA GLU A 68 -14.35 -1.66 -10.03
C GLU A 68 -14.17 -0.18 -10.40
N ASN A 69 -14.75 0.75 -9.64
CA ASN A 69 -14.69 2.20 -9.90
C ASN A 69 -13.37 2.85 -9.46
N SER A 70 -12.63 2.25 -8.52
CA SER A 70 -11.29 2.69 -8.10
C SER A 70 -10.19 2.24 -9.07
N GLY A 71 -10.55 1.56 -10.16
CA GLY A 71 -9.61 1.05 -11.13
C GLY A 71 -8.84 -0.12 -10.54
N GLY A 72 -9.48 -1.28 -10.45
CA GLY A 72 -8.80 -2.55 -10.24
C GLY A 72 -7.57 -2.62 -11.15
N GLY A 73 -6.38 -2.51 -10.55
CA GLY A 73 -5.10 -2.47 -11.24
C GLY A 73 -5.02 -1.40 -12.33
N SER A 74 -4.96 -0.12 -11.95
CA SER A 74 -4.22 0.84 -12.79
C SER A 74 -2.88 0.20 -13.12
N SER A 75 -2.69 -0.25 -14.36
CA SER A 75 -1.40 -0.71 -14.83
C SER A 75 -0.48 0.49 -14.69
N VAL A 76 0.34 0.49 -13.64
CA VAL A 76 1.31 1.54 -13.41
C VAL A 76 2.11 1.71 -14.69
N GLU A 77 2.00 2.89 -15.31
CA GLU A 77 2.76 3.20 -16.49
C GLU A 77 4.21 3.49 -16.08
N TRP A 78 5.10 2.63 -16.54
CA TRP A 78 6.54 2.82 -16.41
C TRP A 78 7.07 3.45 -17.69
N VAL A 79 7.53 4.69 -17.58
CA VAL A 79 8.08 5.48 -18.68
C VAL A 79 9.60 5.36 -18.65
N ARG A 80 10.20 5.07 -19.79
CA ARG A 80 11.66 4.97 -19.87
C ARG A 80 12.34 6.32 -19.65
N ALA A 81 13.49 6.28 -19.01
CA ALA A 81 14.27 7.46 -18.65
C ALA A 81 14.66 8.35 -19.85
N ASP A 82 14.88 7.77 -21.03
CA ASP A 82 15.20 8.53 -22.25
C ASP A 82 14.04 9.42 -22.75
N HIS A 83 12.82 9.26 -22.22
CA HIS A 83 11.69 10.12 -22.55
C HIS A 83 11.53 11.32 -21.60
N MET A 84 12.25 11.37 -20.48
CA MET A 84 12.05 12.40 -19.44
C MET A 84 13.35 13.03 -18.92
N GLY A 85 14.49 12.57 -19.40
CA GLY A 85 15.78 13.03 -18.93
C GLY A 85 16.91 12.66 -19.88
N SER A 86 18.12 12.91 -19.42
CA SER A 86 19.33 12.63 -20.18
C SER A 86 20.32 11.84 -19.35
N PHE A 87 20.87 10.79 -19.95
CA PHE A 87 21.98 10.05 -19.38
C PHE A 87 23.29 10.81 -19.61
N ASN A 88 24.17 10.82 -18.62
CA ASN A 88 25.53 11.27 -18.87
C ASN A 88 26.27 10.18 -19.64
N ALA A 89 26.51 10.45 -20.92
CA ALA A 89 27.16 9.57 -21.87
C ALA A 89 28.62 9.98 -22.17
N SER A 90 29.19 10.93 -21.42
CA SER A 90 30.54 11.40 -21.68
C SER A 90 31.56 10.26 -21.56
N PHE A 91 32.33 10.04 -22.62
CA PHE A 91 33.32 8.97 -22.71
C PHE A 91 34.26 8.97 -21.51
N GLY A 92 34.31 7.83 -20.79
CA GLY A 92 35.24 7.58 -19.67
C GLY A 92 34.67 7.77 -18.26
N PHE A 93 33.56 8.52 -18.10
CA PHE A 93 32.97 8.79 -16.78
C PHE A 93 31.43 8.87 -16.77
N GLY A 94 30.77 8.50 -17.86
CA GLY A 94 29.31 8.36 -17.92
C GLY A 94 28.84 7.10 -17.18
N HIS A 95 28.28 7.25 -15.99
CA HIS A 95 27.83 6.11 -15.17
C HIS A 95 26.41 5.62 -15.53
N GLY A 96 25.72 6.36 -16.39
CA GLY A 96 24.35 6.08 -16.81
C GLY A 96 24.23 5.15 -18.02
N GLN A 97 25.17 4.21 -18.22
CA GLN A 97 25.24 3.43 -19.47
C GLN A 97 25.39 1.93 -19.24
N ILE A 98 25.12 1.10 -20.26
CA ILE A 98 25.42 -0.33 -20.37
C ILE A 98 25.93 -0.57 -21.80
N ASN A 99 27.17 -1.04 -21.96
CA ASN A 99 27.81 -1.27 -23.27
C ASN A 99 27.68 -0.06 -24.21
N ASP A 100 28.06 1.12 -23.70
CA ASP A 100 28.03 2.41 -24.41
C ASP A 100 26.63 2.88 -24.85
N LYS A 101 25.56 2.23 -24.35
CA LYS A 101 24.17 2.62 -24.55
C LYS A 101 23.57 3.15 -23.24
N PRO A 102 22.53 3.99 -23.27
CA PRO A 102 21.78 4.36 -22.07
C PRO A 102 21.42 3.15 -21.19
N ALA A 103 21.56 3.32 -19.88
CA ALA A 103 21.12 2.33 -18.90
C ALA A 103 19.59 2.12 -19.01
N TYR A 104 19.11 0.94 -18.63
CA TYR A 104 17.68 0.67 -18.59
C TYR A 104 17.12 1.20 -17.28
N LEU A 105 16.63 2.44 -17.28
CA LEU A 105 15.92 3.02 -16.15
C LEU A 105 14.49 3.35 -16.56
N GLU A 106 13.54 3.12 -15.66
CA GLU A 106 12.14 3.48 -15.84
C GLU A 106 11.62 4.20 -14.61
N PHE A 107 10.64 5.07 -14.84
CA PHE A 107 10.00 5.85 -13.80
C PHE A 107 8.48 5.74 -13.89
N ALA A 108 7.80 5.85 -12.75
CA ALA A 108 6.35 5.82 -12.68
C ALA A 108 5.81 6.83 -11.68
N LYS A 109 4.62 7.36 -11.96
CA LYS A 109 3.86 8.18 -11.01
C LYS A 109 2.89 7.27 -10.26
N ILE A 110 3.17 6.96 -8.99
CA ILE A 110 2.36 6.05 -8.19
C ILE A 110 1.99 6.75 -6.88
N ASN A 111 0.68 6.89 -6.62
CA ASN A 111 0.15 7.52 -5.42
C ASN A 111 0.73 8.92 -5.13
N GLY A 112 0.92 9.73 -6.17
CA GLY A 112 1.48 11.08 -6.06
C GLY A 112 3.00 11.14 -5.89
N CYS A 113 3.68 9.99 -5.86
CA CYS A 113 5.13 9.90 -5.75
C CYS A 113 5.78 9.52 -7.08
N LEU A 114 7.02 9.95 -7.27
CA LEU A 114 7.88 9.43 -8.31
C LEU A 114 8.53 8.12 -7.84
N TRP A 115 8.46 7.09 -8.67
CA TRP A 115 9.14 5.82 -8.45
C TRP A 115 10.16 5.58 -9.55
N MET A 116 11.22 4.85 -9.24
CA MET A 116 12.20 4.41 -10.23
C MET A 116 12.56 2.93 -10.08
N ARG A 117 13.01 2.31 -11.16
CA ARG A 117 13.60 0.96 -11.18
C ARG A 117 14.54 0.78 -12.37
N GLY A 118 15.31 -0.31 -12.38
CA GLY A 118 16.01 -0.76 -13.58
C GLY A 118 17.41 -1.29 -13.34
N PHE A 119 18.30 -1.03 -14.29
CA PHE A 119 19.68 -1.50 -14.30
C PHE A 119 20.63 -0.44 -14.84
N MET A 120 21.82 -0.33 -14.26
CA MET A 120 22.90 0.52 -14.76
C MET A 120 24.27 -0.14 -14.60
N LYS A 121 25.21 0.13 -15.50
CA LYS A 121 26.61 -0.27 -15.32
C LYS A 121 27.39 0.88 -14.69
N ILE A 122 28.07 0.60 -13.60
CA ILE A 122 29.07 1.50 -13.04
C ILE A 122 30.43 0.99 -13.51
N PRO A 123 31.20 1.76 -14.31
CA PRO A 123 32.51 1.32 -14.76
C PRO A 123 33.55 1.36 -13.62
N TYR A 124 33.62 2.46 -12.85
CA TYR A 124 34.43 2.66 -11.64
C TYR A 124 34.26 4.10 -11.13
N GLY A 125 34.40 4.36 -9.83
CA GLY A 125 34.48 5.72 -9.26
C GLY A 125 33.12 6.42 -9.11
N ASN A 126 33.14 7.76 -9.10
CA ASN A 126 31.95 8.62 -9.00
C ASN A 126 31.62 9.36 -10.29
N GLY A 127 30.36 9.78 -10.39
CA GLY A 127 29.95 10.72 -11.43
C GLY A 127 28.45 10.79 -11.64
N LEU A 128 28.05 11.74 -12.47
CA LEU A 128 26.67 11.91 -12.88
C LEU A 128 26.22 10.70 -13.71
N ALA A 129 25.10 10.11 -13.34
CA ALA A 129 24.47 9.02 -14.07
C ALA A 129 23.35 9.55 -14.97
N TYR A 130 22.45 10.36 -14.41
CA TYR A 130 21.22 10.76 -15.08
C TYR A 130 20.71 12.10 -14.54
N THR A 131 20.10 12.89 -15.42
CA THR A 131 19.46 14.17 -15.10
C THR A 131 18.01 14.13 -15.52
N ILE A 132 17.08 14.44 -14.61
CA ILE A 132 15.67 14.67 -14.94
C ILE A 132 15.56 16.03 -15.65
N THR A 133 15.09 16.03 -16.88
CA THR A 133 14.91 17.27 -17.67
C THR A 133 13.45 17.67 -17.80
N ASP A 134 12.53 16.69 -17.80
CA ASP A 134 11.09 16.95 -17.72
C ASP A 134 10.71 17.31 -16.28
N LYS A 135 10.40 18.58 -16.07
CA LYS A 135 10.08 19.15 -14.75
C LYS A 135 8.81 18.55 -14.13
N THR A 136 7.93 17.92 -14.91
CA THR A 136 6.74 17.24 -14.38
C THR A 136 7.07 15.97 -13.59
N TYR A 137 8.34 15.56 -13.59
CA TYR A 137 8.90 14.47 -12.79
C TYR A 137 9.80 14.99 -11.66
N ASN A 138 9.87 16.30 -11.42
CA ASN A 138 10.64 16.78 -10.27
C ASN A 138 9.95 16.41 -8.96
N VAL A 139 10.76 16.10 -7.96
CA VAL A 139 10.32 15.66 -6.64
C VAL A 139 10.40 16.84 -5.68
N LEU A 140 9.33 17.05 -4.91
CA LEU A 140 9.32 17.93 -3.75
C LEU A 140 9.95 17.22 -2.56
N THR A 141 11.23 17.48 -2.30
CA THR A 141 11.89 17.03 -1.06
C THR A 141 12.64 18.20 -0.47
N GLN A 142 12.36 18.53 0.80
CA GLN A 142 13.05 19.62 1.48
C GLN A 142 14.54 19.28 1.64
N ASN A 143 15.39 19.99 0.93
CA ASN A 143 16.84 19.81 1.00
C ASN A 143 17.56 21.13 0.76
N ASP A 144 18.80 21.22 1.22
CA ASP A 144 19.71 22.30 0.85
C ASP A 144 20.35 22.03 -0.51
N SER A 145 20.66 23.09 -1.26
CA SER A 145 21.38 23.00 -2.54
C SER A 145 22.62 22.12 -2.39
N THR A 146 22.83 21.20 -3.33
CA THR A 146 23.94 20.22 -3.38
C THR A 146 23.90 19.07 -2.36
N SER A 147 22.93 19.02 -1.45
CA SER A 147 22.77 17.90 -0.50
C SER A 147 22.19 16.65 -1.15
N VAL A 148 22.56 15.47 -0.64
CA VAL A 148 21.92 14.20 -1.00
C VAL A 148 20.49 14.20 -0.48
N ILE A 149 19.53 14.20 -1.40
CA ILE A 149 18.08 14.14 -1.16
C ILE A 149 17.70 12.74 -0.69
N LEU A 150 18.18 11.71 -1.41
CA LEU A 150 17.85 10.31 -1.15
C LEU A 150 19.04 9.41 -1.50
N ASN A 151 19.24 8.38 -0.69
CA ASN A 151 20.11 7.24 -1.02
C ASN A 151 19.23 6.10 -1.54
N LEU A 152 19.40 5.76 -2.81
CA LEU A 152 18.73 4.63 -3.43
C LEU A 152 19.63 3.41 -3.36
N GLU A 153 19.06 2.27 -3.01
CA GLU A 153 19.80 1.03 -2.95
C GLU A 153 19.96 0.42 -4.33
N MET A 154 21.19 0.03 -4.64
CA MET A 154 21.49 -0.74 -5.85
C MET A 154 22.27 -2.00 -5.49
N TYR A 155 22.00 -3.08 -6.21
CA TYR A 155 22.47 -4.41 -5.87
C TYR A 155 23.35 -4.98 -6.99
N LEU A 156 24.58 -5.34 -6.65
CA LEU A 156 25.48 -6.16 -7.47
C LEU A 156 25.79 -7.40 -6.66
N THR A 157 25.18 -8.55 -6.96
CA THR A 157 25.38 -9.76 -6.14
C THR A 157 26.87 -10.06 -5.94
N PRO A 158 27.39 -10.14 -4.69
CA PRO A 158 26.70 -10.14 -3.39
C PRO A 158 26.69 -8.81 -2.59
N SER A 159 27.14 -7.69 -3.16
CA SER A 159 27.31 -6.40 -2.49
C SER A 159 26.24 -5.36 -2.86
N GLN A 160 25.89 -4.52 -1.90
CA GLN A 160 25.02 -3.36 -2.09
C GLN A 160 25.87 -2.09 -2.28
N THR A 161 25.42 -1.19 -3.16
CA THR A 161 25.93 0.19 -3.26
C THR A 161 24.75 1.17 -3.27
N ARG A 162 25.05 2.47 -3.42
CA ARG A 162 24.07 3.55 -3.40
C ARG A 162 24.07 4.36 -4.69
N LEU A 163 22.91 4.90 -5.06
CA LEU A 163 22.76 5.98 -6.02
C LEU A 163 22.22 7.21 -5.27
N TRP A 164 22.86 8.35 -5.45
CA TRP A 164 22.46 9.59 -4.80
C TRP A 164 21.54 10.38 -5.68
N PHE A 165 20.37 10.73 -5.16
CA PHE A 165 19.51 11.73 -5.76
C PHE A 165 19.84 13.11 -5.17
N ARG A 166 20.04 14.13 -6.01
CA ARG A 166 20.43 15.49 -5.60
C ARG A 166 19.68 16.55 -6.40
N SER A 167 19.67 17.77 -5.89
CA SER A 167 19.29 18.98 -6.64
C SER A 167 20.44 19.98 -6.68
N ASP A 168 20.48 20.79 -7.74
CA ASP A 168 21.40 21.91 -7.90
C ASP A 168 21.06 23.10 -6.98
N ILE A 169 19.78 23.34 -6.72
CA ILE A 169 19.29 24.39 -5.81
C ILE A 169 18.55 23.80 -4.61
N ARG A 170 18.31 24.64 -3.59
CA ARG A 170 17.49 24.29 -2.43
C ARG A 170 16.05 24.07 -2.90
N VAL A 171 15.45 22.93 -2.56
CA VAL A 171 14.03 22.66 -2.80
C VAL A 171 13.28 22.86 -1.49
N SER A 172 12.33 23.79 -1.44
CA SER A 172 11.50 24.06 -0.25
C SER A 172 10.00 24.03 -0.53
N ASP A 173 9.61 24.12 -1.79
CA ASP A 173 8.25 24.27 -2.27
C ASP A 173 8.15 23.82 -3.74
N VAL A 174 6.95 23.84 -4.31
CA VAL A 174 6.68 23.39 -5.69
C VAL A 174 7.45 24.24 -6.71
N GLN A 175 7.57 25.56 -6.49
CA GLN A 175 8.24 26.46 -7.43
C GLN A 175 9.74 26.15 -7.49
N THR A 176 10.40 26.11 -6.33
CA THR A 176 11.82 25.74 -6.22
C THR A 176 12.09 24.32 -6.70
N ALA A 177 11.16 23.39 -6.49
CA ALA A 177 11.25 22.05 -7.06
C ALA A 177 11.19 22.08 -8.61
N SER A 178 10.28 22.86 -9.20
CA SER A 178 10.17 23.01 -10.66
C SER A 178 11.40 23.67 -11.28
N ASP A 179 12.00 24.64 -10.59
CA ASP A 179 13.19 25.34 -11.05
C ASP A 179 14.45 24.48 -10.95
N ALA A 180 14.49 23.55 -9.99
CA ALA A 180 15.66 22.71 -9.72
C ALA A 180 15.99 21.73 -10.86
N THR A 181 17.28 21.55 -11.10
CA THR A 181 17.82 20.39 -11.83
C THR A 181 18.04 19.26 -10.84
N GLN A 182 17.34 18.15 -11.04
CA GLN A 182 17.44 16.97 -10.19
C GLN A 182 18.22 15.87 -10.90
N ILE A 183 19.23 15.34 -10.20
CA ILE A 183 20.25 14.47 -10.78
C ILE A 183 20.50 13.24 -9.92
N PHE A 184 20.98 12.18 -10.58
CA PHE A 184 21.43 10.95 -9.96
C PHE A 184 22.94 10.84 -10.10
N ILE A 185 23.63 10.66 -8.99
CA ILE A 185 25.09 10.58 -8.92
C ILE A 185 25.50 9.26 -8.29
N VAL A 186 26.47 8.61 -8.91
CA VAL A 186 27.18 7.46 -8.35
C VAL A 186 28.25 7.98 -7.37
N PRO A 187 28.29 7.50 -6.12
CA PRO A 187 29.27 7.93 -5.12
C PRO A 187 30.66 7.31 -5.32
N ASP A 188 31.67 7.98 -4.75
CA ASP A 188 33.13 7.80 -4.94
C ASP A 188 33.69 6.43 -4.53
N ASN A 189 32.85 5.53 -4.02
CA ASN A 189 33.20 4.20 -3.52
C ASN A 189 32.43 3.07 -4.22
N SER A 190 31.90 3.32 -5.41
CA SER A 190 31.18 2.29 -6.18
C SER A 190 32.14 1.39 -6.96
N PHE A 191 31.85 0.08 -6.96
CA PHE A 191 32.64 -0.92 -7.67
C PHE A 191 32.20 -1.07 -9.12
N ASN A 192 33.05 -1.64 -9.96
CA ASN A 192 32.69 -1.98 -11.32
C ASN A 192 31.62 -3.09 -11.32
N GLY A 193 30.50 -2.86 -11.99
CA GLY A 193 29.46 -3.88 -12.10
C GLY A 193 28.17 -3.39 -12.77
N ILE A 194 27.29 -4.33 -13.07
CA ILE A 194 25.91 -4.04 -13.48
C ILE A 194 25.02 -4.18 -12.25
N TYR A 195 24.40 -3.07 -11.87
CA TYR A 195 23.61 -2.97 -10.66
C TYR A 195 22.13 -3.02 -10.99
N HIS A 196 21.38 -3.81 -10.21
CA HIS A 196 19.93 -3.80 -10.22
C HIS A 196 19.40 -2.78 -9.22
N ILE A 197 18.43 -1.99 -9.64
CA ILE A 197 17.70 -1.01 -8.84
C ILE A 197 16.27 -1.52 -8.69
N PRO A 198 15.88 -2.07 -7.53
CA PRO A 198 14.50 -2.44 -7.29
C PRO A 198 13.61 -1.19 -7.31
N ALA A 199 12.30 -1.41 -7.52
CA ALA A 199 11.32 -0.33 -7.50
C ALA A 199 11.37 0.42 -6.16
N GLN A 200 11.75 1.70 -6.20
CA GLN A 200 11.94 2.54 -5.04
C GLN A 200 11.27 3.90 -5.25
N CYS A 201 10.62 4.39 -4.20
CA CYS A 201 10.01 5.72 -4.18
C CYS A 201 11.09 6.78 -4.00
N LEU A 202 11.09 7.80 -4.86
CA LEU A 202 12.00 8.94 -4.82
C LEU A 202 11.48 10.08 -3.94
N GLY A 203 10.16 10.17 -3.81
CA GLY A 203 9.47 11.18 -3.04
C GLY A 203 8.21 11.69 -3.75
N ILE A 204 7.56 12.67 -3.14
CA ILE A 204 6.33 13.30 -3.64
C ILE A 204 6.67 14.14 -4.88
N LEU A 205 5.86 14.05 -5.93
CA LEU A 205 6.02 14.89 -7.12
C LEU A 205 5.70 16.36 -6.82
N ALA A 206 6.46 17.27 -7.41
CA ALA A 206 6.16 18.69 -7.45
C ALA A 206 5.10 18.94 -8.54
N ASN A 207 3.83 18.73 -8.20
CA ASN A 207 2.69 19.01 -9.07
C ASN A 207 2.10 20.39 -8.78
#